data_AF-A0A8J6E8S8-F1
#
_entry.id   AF-A0A8J6E8S8-F1
#
_cell.length_a   1.000
_cell.length_b   1.000
_cell.length_c   1.000
_cell.angle_alpha   90.00
_cell.angle_beta   90.00
_cell.angle_gamma   90.00
#
_symmetry.space_group_name_H-M   'P 1'
#
loop_
_entity.id
_entity.type
_entity.pdbx_description
1 polymer ?
#
loop_
_entity_poly.entity_id
_entity_poly.type
_entity_poly.pdbx_seq_one_letter_code
_entity_poly.pdbx_strand_id
1 'polypeptide(L)'
;MEASEFLQNVVYINLRQLSEEEKIQRYSVLSELYELIGFHRKSAFFKRVAAMQCVAPTIPEPGWKACYKLLLETLPGYSLSLDPKDFSKGAHRGWAAVQMRLLHELVYASRRMGNPALCVRHLSFLLQTMLDFLSDQEKKDVAQSLESYTSKCAGTMEAIHLPEGLTLPPVPFTKLPIVRFVSS
;
A
#
# COMPACT_ATOMS: atom_id res chain seq x y z
N MET A 1 7.98 5.64 -27.42
CA MET A 1 7.77 6.98 -26.82
C MET A 1 6.42 7.53 -27.25
N GLU A 2 6.12 7.53 -28.55
CA GLU A 2 4.83 7.93 -29.15
C GLU A 2 3.58 7.31 -28.48
N ALA A 3 3.59 5.99 -28.21
CA ALA A 3 2.47 5.34 -27.52
C ALA A 3 2.19 5.91 -26.12
N SER A 4 3.22 6.29 -25.36
CA SER A 4 3.03 6.90 -24.04
C SER A 4 2.54 8.34 -24.12
N GLU A 5 2.94 9.10 -25.14
CA GLU A 5 2.47 10.48 -25.34
C GLU A 5 1.01 10.50 -25.76
N PHE A 6 0.61 9.57 -26.63
CA PHE A 6 -0.80 9.37 -26.98
C PHE A 6 -1.64 9.07 -25.73
N LEU A 7 -1.21 8.12 -24.89
CA LEU A 7 -1.92 7.79 -23.65
C LEU A 7 -2.05 8.99 -22.70
N GLN A 8 -1.00 9.82 -22.58
CA GLN A 8 -1.09 11.05 -21.78
C GLN A 8 -2.15 12.00 -22.30
N ASN A 9 -2.24 12.19 -23.62
CA ASN A 9 -3.23 13.06 -24.24
C ASN A 9 -4.67 12.53 -24.05
N VAL A 10 -4.87 11.21 -24.09
CA VAL A 10 -6.17 10.57 -23.87
C VAL A 10 -6.67 10.74 -22.43
N VAL A 11 -5.80 10.87 -21.43
CA VAL A 11 -6.20 11.08 -20.02
C VAL A 11 -6.95 12.38 -19.83
N TYR A 12 -6.48 13.48 -20.42
CA TYR A 12 -7.03 14.81 -20.14
C TYR A 12 -8.36 15.08 -20.84
N ILE A 13 -8.73 14.29 -21.84
CA ILE A 13 -9.96 14.45 -22.60
C ILE A 13 -11.11 13.80 -21.83
N ASN A 14 -12.03 14.62 -21.30
CA ASN A 14 -13.34 14.26 -20.73
C ASN A 14 -13.42 13.75 -19.28
N LEU A 15 -12.34 13.74 -18.47
CA LEU A 15 -12.41 13.24 -17.08
C LEU A 15 -13.43 13.95 -16.17
N ARG A 16 -13.78 15.21 -16.44
CA ARG A 16 -14.69 16.00 -15.60
C ARG A 16 -16.17 15.62 -15.75
N GLN A 17 -16.54 14.96 -16.85
CA GLN A 17 -17.93 14.63 -17.18
C GLN A 17 -18.29 13.17 -16.89
N LEU A 18 -17.32 12.36 -16.46
CA LEU A 18 -17.51 10.94 -16.20
C LEU A 18 -18.04 10.69 -14.78
N SER A 19 -18.80 9.61 -14.63
CA SER A 19 -19.14 9.05 -13.31
C SER A 19 -17.87 8.53 -12.60
N GLU A 20 -17.96 8.26 -11.30
CA GLU A 20 -16.82 7.71 -10.56
C GLU A 20 -16.46 6.29 -11.04
N GLU A 21 -17.45 5.47 -11.38
CA GLU A 21 -17.26 4.13 -11.95
C GLU A 21 -16.52 4.20 -13.29
N GLU A 22 -16.91 5.12 -14.17
CA GLU A 22 -16.25 5.35 -15.45
C GLU A 22 -14.81 5.84 -15.26
N LYS A 23 -14.55 6.68 -14.25
CA LYS A 23 -13.17 7.10 -13.90
C LYS A 23 -12.34 5.91 -13.44
N ILE A 24 -12.87 5.07 -12.54
CA ILE A 24 -12.19 3.85 -12.07
C ILE A 24 -11.82 2.98 -13.27
N GLN A 25 -12.80 2.68 -14.14
CA GLN A 25 -12.59 1.84 -15.32
C GLN A 25 -11.53 2.45 -16.24
N ARG A 26 -11.60 3.75 -16.50
CA ARG A 26 -10.64 4.44 -17.39
C ARG A 26 -9.22 4.42 -16.84
N TYR A 27 -9.03 4.65 -15.55
CA TYR A 27 -7.70 4.56 -14.92
C TYR A 27 -7.17 3.13 -14.88
N SER A 28 -8.04 2.13 -14.68
CA SER A 28 -7.66 0.71 -14.76
C SER A 28 -7.20 0.31 -16.16
N VAL A 29 -7.96 0.64 -17.20
CA VAL A 29 -7.57 0.39 -18.60
C VAL A 29 -6.25 1.08 -18.93
N LEU A 30 -6.07 2.32 -18.48
CA LEU A 30 -4.83 3.04 -18.70
C LEU A 30 -3.64 2.39 -17.99
N SER A 31 -3.84 1.88 -16.76
CA SER A 31 -2.80 1.10 -16.07
C SER A 31 -2.41 -0.12 -16.89
N GLU A 32 -3.38 -0.89 -17.39
CA GLU A 32 -3.13 -2.07 -18.20
C GLU A 32 -2.38 -1.72 -19.50
N LEU A 33 -2.76 -0.64 -20.17
CA LEU A 33 -2.06 -0.17 -21.37
C LEU A 33 -0.61 0.20 -21.07
N TYR A 34 -0.34 0.91 -19.96
CA TYR A 34 1.03 1.20 -19.53
C TYR A 34 1.82 -0.05 -19.16
N GLU A 35 1.16 -1.06 -18.58
CA GLU A 35 1.78 -2.34 -18.26
C GLU A 35 2.21 -3.07 -19.54
N LEU A 36 1.31 -3.15 -20.53
CA LEU A 36 1.56 -3.81 -21.82
C LEU A 36 2.73 -3.19 -22.59
N ILE A 37 2.94 -1.88 -22.49
CA ILE A 37 4.08 -1.20 -23.13
C ILE A 37 5.35 -1.16 -22.26
N GLY A 38 5.36 -1.83 -21.10
CA GLY A 38 6.53 -1.95 -20.22
C GLY A 38 6.78 -0.76 -19.28
N PHE A 39 5.82 0.15 -19.11
CA PHE A 39 5.92 1.32 -18.25
C PHE A 39 5.33 1.03 -16.86
N HIS A 40 5.90 0.06 -16.15
CA HIS A 40 5.37 -0.46 -14.87
C HIS A 40 5.12 0.61 -13.79
N ARG A 41 5.95 1.66 -13.73
CA ARG A 41 5.76 2.78 -12.79
C ARG A 41 4.53 3.64 -13.12
N LYS A 42 4.29 3.90 -14.41
CA LYS A 42 3.09 4.63 -14.85
C LYS A 42 1.85 3.75 -14.69
N SER A 43 1.97 2.46 -14.98
CA SER A 43 0.93 1.47 -14.69
C SER A 43 0.50 1.51 -13.22
N ALA A 44 1.44 1.31 -12.29
CA ALA A 44 1.18 1.37 -10.85
C ALA A 44 0.64 2.74 -10.38
N PHE A 45 1.08 3.84 -10.99
CA PHE A 45 0.51 5.16 -10.72
C PHE A 45 -0.99 5.20 -11.06
N PHE A 46 -1.37 4.85 -12.29
CA PHE A 46 -2.78 4.90 -12.69
C PHE A 46 -3.64 3.87 -11.95
N LYS A 47 -3.10 2.70 -11.64
CA LYS A 47 -3.80 1.73 -10.79
C LYS A 47 -4.05 2.25 -9.38
N ARG A 48 -3.07 2.95 -8.78
CA ARG A 48 -3.25 3.61 -7.48
C ARG A 48 -4.29 4.74 -7.57
N VAL A 49 -4.31 5.50 -8.66
CA VAL A 49 -5.36 6.51 -8.89
C VAL A 49 -6.74 5.83 -8.96
N ALA A 50 -6.88 4.73 -9.72
CA ALA A 50 -8.11 3.94 -9.76
C ALA A 50 -8.54 3.46 -8.36
N ALA A 51 -7.59 2.97 -7.56
CA ALA A 51 -7.83 2.55 -6.18
C ALA A 51 -8.39 3.69 -5.31
N MET A 52 -7.86 4.91 -5.45
CA MET A 52 -8.34 6.08 -4.72
C MET A 52 -9.72 6.53 -5.20
N GLN A 53 -10.06 6.34 -6.48
CA GLN A 53 -11.40 6.64 -6.99
C GLN A 53 -12.46 5.70 -6.40
N CYS A 54 -12.13 4.44 -6.07
CA CYS A 54 -13.07 3.54 -5.38
C CYS A 54 -13.58 4.07 -4.03
N VAL A 55 -12.90 5.06 -3.46
CA VAL A 55 -13.19 5.64 -2.15
C VAL A 55 -13.29 7.16 -2.21
N ALA A 56 -13.59 7.69 -3.39
CA ALA A 56 -13.81 9.12 -3.59
C ALA A 56 -14.93 9.62 -2.63
N PRO A 57 -14.80 10.84 -2.07
CA PRO A 57 -15.79 11.37 -1.12
C PRO A 57 -17.21 11.51 -1.70
N THR A 58 -17.34 11.51 -3.02
CA THR A 58 -18.60 11.59 -3.76
C THR A 58 -19.35 10.25 -3.80
N ILE A 59 -18.71 9.13 -3.48
CA ILE A 59 -19.31 7.80 -3.48
C ILE A 59 -20.01 7.55 -2.13
N PRO A 60 -21.34 7.31 -2.10
CA PRO A 60 -22.08 7.05 -0.87
C PRO A 60 -21.59 5.81 -0.11
N GLU A 61 -21.21 4.75 -0.85
CA GLU A 61 -20.70 3.49 -0.32
C GLU A 61 -19.28 3.20 -0.82
N PRO A 62 -18.24 3.70 -0.13
CA PRO A 62 -16.86 3.53 -0.57
C PRO A 62 -16.40 2.06 -0.64
N GLY A 63 -15.84 1.67 -1.78
CA GLY A 63 -15.34 0.33 -2.07
C GLY A 63 -13.96 0.03 -1.46
N TRP A 64 -13.83 0.06 -0.13
CA TRP A 64 -12.52 -0.12 0.55
C TRP A 64 -11.84 -1.45 0.23
N LYS A 65 -12.59 -2.53 0.02
CA LYS A 65 -12.04 -3.83 -0.39
C LYS A 65 -11.38 -3.75 -1.78
N ALA A 66 -12.03 -3.09 -2.73
CA ALA A 66 -11.49 -2.87 -4.07
C ALA A 66 -10.28 -1.93 -4.05
N CYS A 67 -10.35 -0.84 -3.27
CA CYS A 67 -9.23 0.07 -3.04
C CYS A 67 -8.00 -0.70 -2.51
N TYR A 68 -8.17 -1.47 -1.43
CA TYR A 68 -7.08 -2.26 -0.85
C TYR A 68 -6.48 -3.26 -1.84
N LYS A 69 -7.33 -3.98 -2.60
CA LYS A 69 -6.88 -4.90 -3.65
C LYS A 69 -6.03 -4.19 -4.70
N LEU A 70 -6.52 -3.08 -5.26
CA LEU A 70 -5.81 -2.33 -6.30
C LEU A 70 -4.50 -1.74 -5.77
N LEU A 71 -4.43 -1.29 -4.52
CA LEU A 71 -3.20 -0.83 -3.88
C LEU A 71 -2.14 -1.94 -3.81
N LEU A 72 -2.53 -3.18 -3.45
CA LEU A 72 -1.61 -4.33 -3.43
C LEU A 72 -1.04 -4.63 -4.82
N GLU A 73 -1.85 -4.52 -5.87
CA GLU A 73 -1.39 -4.72 -7.24
C GLU A 73 -0.38 -3.65 -7.72
N THR A 74 -0.27 -2.51 -7.03
CA THR A 74 0.70 -1.46 -7.37
C THR A 74 2.10 -1.70 -6.81
N LEU A 75 2.25 -2.62 -5.86
CA LEU A 75 3.50 -2.90 -5.16
C LEU A 75 4.69 -3.17 -6.11
N PRO A 76 4.58 -4.04 -7.14
CA PRO A 76 5.71 -4.34 -8.02
C PRO A 76 6.18 -3.12 -8.82
N GLY A 77 5.25 -2.27 -9.28
CA GLY A 77 5.58 -1.07 -10.06
C GLY A 77 6.31 0.00 -9.24
N TYR A 78 6.20 -0.04 -7.91
CA TYR A 78 7.00 0.79 -7.00
C TYR A 78 8.20 0.06 -6.40
N SER A 79 8.52 -1.13 -6.91
CA SER A 79 9.62 -1.97 -6.42
C SER A 79 9.50 -2.29 -4.92
N LEU A 80 8.28 -2.49 -4.45
CA LEU A 80 7.97 -2.85 -3.06
C LEU A 80 7.50 -4.30 -3.00
N SER A 81 8.07 -5.09 -2.09
CA SER A 81 7.57 -6.41 -1.69
C SER A 81 7.05 -6.29 -0.26
N LEU A 82 6.00 -7.05 0.09
CA LEU A 82 5.52 -7.18 1.46
C LEU A 82 6.15 -8.37 2.21
N ASP A 83 7.18 -9.01 1.63
CA ASP A 83 8.03 -9.97 2.34
C ASP A 83 9.20 -9.25 3.05
N PRO A 84 9.27 -9.29 4.39
CA PRO A 84 10.39 -8.72 5.14
C PRO A 84 11.77 -9.27 4.73
N LYS A 85 11.83 -10.48 4.16
CA LYS A 85 13.08 -11.10 3.70
C LYS A 85 13.62 -10.45 2.43
N ASP A 86 12.75 -9.88 1.59
CA ASP A 86 13.18 -9.16 0.39
C ASP A 86 13.79 -7.81 0.74
N PHE A 87 13.39 -7.28 1.89
CA PHE A 87 13.83 -5.98 2.36
C PHE A 87 15.26 -6.00 2.96
N SER A 88 15.73 -7.14 3.48
CA SER A 88 17.06 -7.24 4.13
C SER A 88 18.25 -7.27 3.16
N LYS A 89 18.03 -7.38 1.84
CA LYS A 89 19.09 -7.52 0.82
C LYS A 89 19.56 -6.17 0.24
N GLY A 90 19.81 -5.19 1.11
CA GLY A 90 20.78 -4.12 0.84
C GLY A 90 20.49 -3.13 -0.30
N ALA A 91 19.29 -3.10 -0.87
CA ALA A 91 18.91 -2.04 -1.80
C ALA A 91 17.45 -1.72 -1.59
N HIS A 92 17.16 -0.57 -0.98
CA HIS A 92 15.90 0.11 -1.22
C HIS A 92 15.80 0.39 -2.72
N ARG A 93 15.28 -0.56 -3.48
CA ARG A 93 14.98 -0.37 -4.89
C ARG A 93 13.70 0.44 -4.94
N GLY A 94 13.74 1.61 -5.58
CA GLY A 94 12.58 2.49 -5.72
C GLY A 94 12.71 3.79 -4.91
N TRP A 95 11.56 4.39 -4.59
CA TRP A 95 11.50 5.68 -3.88
C TRP A 95 10.81 5.50 -2.55
N ALA A 96 11.59 5.62 -1.46
CA ALA A 96 11.11 5.44 -0.10
C ALA A 96 9.85 6.25 0.21
N ALA A 97 9.80 7.52 -0.21
CA ALA A 97 8.63 8.37 0.00
C ALA A 97 7.34 7.80 -0.64
N VAL A 98 7.43 7.24 -1.85
CA VAL A 98 6.28 6.63 -2.53
C VAL A 98 5.88 5.32 -1.87
N GLN A 99 6.86 4.50 -1.48
CA GLN A 99 6.65 3.22 -0.81
C GLN A 99 6.01 3.41 0.58
N MET A 100 6.54 4.34 1.38
CA MET A 100 5.95 4.74 2.66
C MET A 100 4.52 5.22 2.49
N ARG A 101 4.26 6.07 1.49
CA ARG A 101 2.92 6.58 1.22
C ARG A 101 1.95 5.44 0.89
N LEU A 102 2.36 4.49 0.06
CA LEU A 102 1.55 3.33 -0.29
C LEU A 102 1.28 2.44 0.95
N LEU A 103 2.29 2.21 1.79
CA LEU A 103 2.12 1.46 3.04
C LEU A 103 1.12 2.14 3.99
N HIS A 104 1.19 3.46 4.14
CA HIS A 104 0.18 4.21 4.91
C HIS A 104 -1.23 4.09 4.31
N GLU A 105 -1.35 4.08 2.98
CA GLU A 105 -2.64 3.89 2.30
C GLU A 105 -3.18 2.47 2.51
N LEU A 106 -2.34 1.44 2.53
CA LEU A 106 -2.73 0.07 2.87
C LEU A 106 -3.20 -0.03 4.33
N VAL A 107 -2.49 0.60 5.28
CA VAL A 107 -2.94 0.70 6.68
C VAL A 107 -4.30 1.37 6.77
N TYR A 108 -4.48 2.50 6.08
CA TYR A 108 -5.72 3.25 6.10
C TYR A 108 -6.88 2.46 5.51
N ALA A 109 -6.70 1.82 4.35
CA ALA A 109 -7.71 0.98 3.74
C ALA A 109 -8.08 -0.22 4.63
N SER A 110 -7.08 -0.87 5.25
CA SER A 110 -7.30 -1.96 6.20
C SER A 110 -8.16 -1.53 7.40
N ARG A 111 -7.91 -0.32 7.93
CA ARG A 111 -8.72 0.27 9.00
C ARG A 111 -10.17 0.46 8.56
N ARG A 112 -10.38 1.01 7.36
CA ARG A 112 -11.72 1.28 6.82
C ARG A 112 -12.49 0.01 6.48
N MET A 113 -11.78 -1.08 6.17
CA MET A 113 -12.35 -2.43 6.04
C MET A 113 -12.70 -3.08 7.38
N GLY A 114 -12.33 -2.48 8.52
CA GLY A 114 -12.54 -3.07 9.84
C GLY A 114 -11.67 -4.29 10.11
N ASN A 115 -10.51 -4.42 9.45
CA ASN A 115 -9.62 -5.57 9.62
C ASN A 115 -8.37 -5.19 10.45
N PRO A 116 -8.41 -5.33 11.79
CA PRO A 116 -7.30 -4.93 12.65
C PRO A 116 -6.04 -5.80 12.44
N ALA A 117 -6.18 -7.07 12.05
CA ALA A 117 -5.04 -7.94 11.78
C ALA A 117 -4.19 -7.42 10.61
N LEU A 118 -4.84 -6.91 9.55
CA LEU A 118 -4.15 -6.24 8.45
C LEU A 118 -3.49 -4.93 8.88
N CYS A 119 -4.15 -4.12 9.72
CA CYS A 119 -3.54 -2.92 10.28
C CYS A 119 -2.25 -3.25 11.04
N VAL A 120 -2.30 -4.24 11.95
CA VAL A 120 -1.12 -4.69 12.71
C VAL A 120 -0.02 -5.17 11.76
N ARG A 121 -0.36 -5.96 10.74
CA ARG A 121 0.61 -6.49 9.77
C ARG A 121 1.31 -5.39 8.99
N HIS A 122 0.56 -4.43 8.44
CA HIS A 122 1.12 -3.34 7.63
C HIS A 122 1.87 -2.32 8.47
N LEU A 123 1.41 -1.99 9.68
CA LEU A 123 2.13 -1.12 10.60
C LEU A 123 3.44 -1.75 11.07
N SER A 124 3.41 -3.05 11.38
CA SER A 124 4.63 -3.81 11.71
C SER A 124 5.61 -3.80 10.53
N PHE A 125 5.11 -4.05 9.32
CA PHE A 125 5.94 -3.99 8.10
C PHE A 125 6.55 -2.60 7.91
N LEU A 126 5.75 -1.54 8.02
CA LEU A 126 6.20 -0.15 7.89
C LEU A 126 7.31 0.17 8.90
N LEU A 127 7.15 -0.18 10.18
CA LEU A 127 8.20 0.04 11.19
C LEU A 127 9.46 -0.76 10.89
N GLN A 128 9.33 -2.06 10.56
CA GLN A 128 10.49 -2.92 10.33
C GLN A 128 11.27 -2.53 9.07
N THR A 129 10.60 -2.01 8.05
CA THR A 129 11.21 -1.71 6.76
C THR A 129 11.56 -0.24 6.59
N MET A 130 10.68 0.68 6.99
CA MET A 130 10.87 2.11 6.73
C MET A 130 11.43 2.89 7.93
N LEU A 131 11.89 2.21 9.00
CA LEU A 131 12.37 2.86 10.23
C LEU A 131 13.35 4.01 9.99
N ASP A 132 14.30 3.79 9.07
CA ASP A 132 15.40 4.70 8.78
C ASP A 132 14.95 5.94 7.99
N PHE A 133 13.74 5.93 7.40
CA PHE A 133 13.15 7.05 6.66
C PHE A 133 12.06 7.80 7.42
N LEU A 134 11.51 7.20 8.47
CA LEU A 134 10.51 7.85 9.30
C LEU A 134 11.19 8.93 10.17
N SER A 135 10.56 10.10 10.24
CA SER A 135 10.90 11.10 11.25
C SER A 135 10.59 10.57 12.65
N ASP A 136 11.17 11.19 13.69
CA ASP A 136 10.91 10.77 15.07
C ASP A 136 9.44 10.92 15.47
N GLN A 137 8.73 11.89 14.87
CA GLN A 137 7.29 12.02 15.07
C GLN A 137 6.53 10.86 14.40
N GLU A 138 6.83 10.54 13.14
CA GLU A 138 6.17 9.43 12.45
C GLU A 138 6.45 8.08 13.12
N LYS A 139 7.67 7.86 13.62
CA LYS A 139 8.00 6.66 14.42
C LYS A 139 7.08 6.53 15.63
N LYS A 140 6.86 7.62 16.37
CA LYS A 140 5.94 7.65 17.53
C LYS A 140 4.51 7.38 17.10
N ASP A 141 4.02 8.06 16.07
CA ASP A 141 2.63 7.92 15.60
C ASP A 141 2.33 6.50 15.10
N VAL A 142 3.26 5.90 14.35
CA VAL A 142 3.15 4.53 13.86
C VAL A 142 3.21 3.52 15.01
N ALA A 143 4.13 3.70 15.97
CA ALA A 143 4.24 2.83 17.15
C ALA A 143 2.98 2.89 18.02
N GLN A 144 2.46 4.09 18.30
CA GLN A 144 1.23 4.28 19.07
C GLN A 144 0.01 3.71 18.34
N SER A 145 -0.06 3.86 17.02
CA SER A 145 -1.10 3.23 16.21
C SER A 145 -1.01 1.71 16.30
N LEU A 146 0.20 1.15 16.21
CA LEU A 146 0.42 -0.29 16.32
C LEU A 146 -0.02 -0.81 17.69
N GLU A 147 0.40 -0.14 18.77
CA GLU A 147 -0.03 -0.46 20.14
C GLU A 147 -1.56 -0.49 20.25
N SER A 148 -2.24 0.54 19.73
CA SER A 148 -3.70 0.64 19.74
C SER A 148 -4.41 -0.48 18.98
N TYR A 149 -3.84 -0.99 17.88
CA TYR A 149 -4.41 -2.13 17.18
C TYR A 149 -4.05 -3.47 17.83
N THR A 150 -2.84 -3.61 18.37
CA THR A 150 -2.42 -4.84 19.06
C THR A 150 -3.21 -5.10 20.33
N SER A 151 -3.71 -4.06 21.00
CA SER A 151 -4.64 -4.23 22.14
C SER A 151 -6.01 -4.78 21.75
N LYS A 152 -6.43 -4.62 20.47
CA LYS A 152 -7.69 -5.13 19.93
C LYS A 152 -7.54 -6.50 19.26
N CYS A 153 -6.40 -6.74 18.64
CA CYS A 153 -6.07 -7.96 17.92
C CYS A 153 -4.59 -8.22 18.10
N ALA A 154 -4.26 -9.26 18.87
CA ALA A 154 -2.86 -9.63 19.10
C ALA A 154 -2.15 -9.86 17.75
N GLY A 155 -0.89 -9.44 17.68
CA GLY A 155 -0.04 -9.78 16.54
C GLY A 155 0.08 -11.29 16.39
N THR A 156 0.04 -11.78 15.15
CA THR A 156 0.22 -13.21 14.84
C THR A 156 1.48 -13.43 14.02
N MET A 157 2.16 -14.54 14.34
CA MET A 157 3.27 -15.09 13.56
C MET A 157 2.80 -15.95 12.38
N GLU A 158 1.49 -16.17 12.25
CA GLU A 158 0.90 -16.87 11.12
C GLU A 158 0.83 -15.97 9.89
N ALA A 159 0.86 -16.57 8.71
CA ALA A 159 0.65 -15.83 7.47
C ALA A 159 -0.83 -15.41 7.33
N ILE A 160 -1.08 -14.21 6.80
CA ILE A 160 -2.46 -13.77 6.51
C ILE A 160 -2.74 -14.09 5.03
N HIS A 161 -3.66 -15.00 4.79
CA HIS A 161 -4.10 -15.35 3.44
C HIS A 161 -5.21 -14.40 2.99
N LEU A 162 -5.01 -13.77 1.83
CA LEU A 162 -5.98 -12.88 1.20
C LEU A 162 -6.76 -13.64 0.11
N PRO A 163 -7.99 -13.19 -0.25
CA PRO A 163 -8.90 -13.90 -1.17
C PRO A 163 -8.38 -14.17 -2.60
N GLU A 164 -7.21 -13.65 -2.98
CA GLU A 164 -6.64 -13.76 -4.33
C GLU A 164 -5.32 -14.55 -4.36
N GLY A 165 -5.09 -15.37 -3.33
CA GLY A 165 -3.85 -16.16 -3.20
C GLY A 165 -2.64 -15.37 -2.70
N LEU A 166 -2.75 -14.03 -2.57
CA LEU A 166 -1.71 -13.23 -1.92
C LEU A 166 -1.61 -13.60 -0.44
N THR A 167 -0.39 -13.88 0.00
CA THR A 167 -0.11 -14.23 1.39
C THR A 167 0.80 -13.18 1.98
N LEU A 168 0.38 -12.57 3.10
CA LEU A 168 1.23 -11.66 3.86
C LEU A 168 2.03 -12.49 4.88
N PRO A 169 3.37 -12.53 4.81
CA PRO A 169 4.19 -13.23 5.78
C PRO A 169 4.27 -12.46 7.11
N PRO A 170 4.57 -13.14 8.23
CA PRO A 170 4.79 -12.47 9.52
C PRO A 170 5.98 -11.51 9.44
N VAL A 171 5.93 -10.44 10.24
CA VAL A 171 6.97 -9.41 10.27
C VAL A 171 7.76 -9.52 11.56
N PRO A 172 8.98 -10.07 11.54
CA PRO A 172 9.83 -10.09 12.73
C PRO A 172 10.48 -8.72 12.94
N PHE A 173 10.42 -8.18 14.16
CA PHE A 173 11.09 -6.93 14.54
C PHE A 173 12.58 -7.13 14.81
N THR A 174 13.34 -7.46 13.76
CA THR A 174 14.79 -7.69 13.88
C THR A 174 15.61 -6.40 13.85
N LYS A 175 15.05 -5.27 13.39
CA LYS A 175 15.74 -3.97 13.38
C LYS A 175 15.57 -3.19 14.69
N LEU A 176 14.58 -3.53 15.51
CA LEU A 176 14.30 -2.81 16.74
C LEU A 176 15.10 -3.41 17.91
N PRO A 177 15.65 -2.58 18.81
CA PRO A 177 16.36 -3.07 19.98
C PRO A 177 15.41 -3.87 20.88
N ILE A 178 15.88 -5.03 21.36
CA ILE A 178 15.14 -5.84 22.31
C ILE A 178 15.38 -5.27 23.71
N VAL A 179 14.35 -4.72 24.34
CA VAL A 179 14.42 -4.31 25.75
C VAL A 179 14.28 -5.57 26.61
N ARG A 180 15.38 -5.97 27.26
CA ARG A 180 15.33 -6.99 28.32
C ARG A 180 14.98 -6.27 29.62
N PHE A 181 13.81 -6.53 30.17
CA PHE A 181 13.46 -6.06 31.51
C PHE A 181 14.39 -6.75 32.51
N VAL A 182 15.30 -5.99 33.12
CA VAL A 182 16.11 -6.49 34.23
C VAL A 182 15.30 -6.21 35.48
N SER A 183 14.58 -7.24 35.96
CA SER A 183 13.95 -7.20 37.27
C SER A 183 15.07 -7.19 38.32
N SER A 184 15.34 -6.04 38.93
CA SER A 184 16.21 -5.89 40.11
C SER A 184 15.43 -6.12 41.40
#